data_AF-A0A1H3NR53-F1
#
_entry.id   AF-A0A1H3NR53-F1
#
_cell.length_a   1.000
_cell.length_b   1.000
_cell.length_c   1.000
_cell.angle_alpha   90.00
_cell.angle_beta   90.00
_cell.angle_gamma   90.00
#
_symmetry.space_group_name_H-M   'P 1'
#
loop_
_entity.id
_entity.type
_entity.pdbx_description
1 polymer ?
#
loop_
_entity_poly.entity_id
_entity_poly.type
_entity_poly.pdbx_seq_one_letter_code
_entity_poly.pdbx_strand_id
1 'polypeptide(L)' 'MDHTALTIWLGAPVNAILMVLLLIAAFHHTALGLQVIAEDYIHSRSRFIVVAFVQLACVTGGAAGILATLLIAIIG' A
#
# COMPACT_ATOMS: atom_id res chain seq x y z
N MET A 1 14.93 -11.07 -11.53
CA MET A 1 15.39 -9.68 -11.68
C MET A 1 16.27 -9.39 -10.48
N ASP A 2 17.46 -8.85 -10.70
CA ASP A 2 18.27 -8.33 -9.60
C ASP A 2 17.80 -6.92 -9.21
N HIS A 3 18.36 -6.39 -8.12
CA HIS A 3 18.01 -5.07 -7.61
C HIS A 3 18.17 -3.98 -8.67
N THR A 4 19.29 -4.01 -9.41
CA THR A 4 19.61 -3.01 -10.43
C THR A 4 18.64 -3.03 -11.61
N ALA A 5 18.27 -4.20 -12.11
CA ALA A 5 17.28 -4.29 -13.18
C ALA A 5 15.91 -3.75 -12.74
N LEU A 6 15.54 -3.95 -11.47
CA LEU A 6 14.29 -3.46 -10.91
C LEU A 6 14.28 -1.94 -10.75
N THR A 7 15.35 -1.34 -10.25
CA THR A 7 15.43 0.13 -10.13
C THR A 7 15.41 0.82 -11.49
N ILE A 8 16.11 0.27 -12.49
CA ILE A 8 16.06 0.77 -13.87
C ILE A 8 14.65 0.69 -14.44
N TRP A 9 13.95 -0.44 -14.24
CA TRP A 9 12.59 -0.62 -14.75
C TRP A 9 11.59 0.32 -14.06
N LEU A 10 11.69 0.52 -12.73
CA LEU A 10 10.86 1.46 -11.99
C LEU A 10 11.20 2.93 -12.27
N GLY A 11 12.43 3.23 -12.70
CA GLY A 11 12.85 4.57 -13.12
C GLY A 11 12.10 5.10 -14.34
N ALA A 12 11.52 4.22 -15.16
CA ALA A 12 10.71 4.64 -16.29
C ALA A 12 9.39 5.28 -15.82
N PRO A 13 9.02 6.49 -16.32
CA PRO A 13 7.93 7.29 -15.75
C PRO A 13 6.57 6.60 -15.82
N VAL A 14 6.28 5.87 -16.90
CA VAL A 14 5.02 5.10 -17.02
C VAL A 14 4.95 3.99 -15.99
N ASN A 15 6.05 3.27 -15.76
CA ASN A 15 6.09 2.17 -14.78
C ASN A 15 5.94 2.70 -13.35
N ALA A 16 6.60 3.82 -13.03
CA ALA A 16 6.45 4.49 -11.74
C ALA A 16 4.99 4.93 -11.49
N ILE A 17 4.34 5.55 -12.49
CA ILE A 17 2.92 5.95 -12.38
C ILE A 17 2.03 4.73 -12.15
N LEU A 18 2.21 3.67 -12.94
CA LEU A 18 1.43 2.44 -12.79
C LEU A 18 1.65 1.77 -11.42
N MET A 19 2.88 1.79 -10.91
CA MET A 19 3.19 1.28 -9.58
C MET A 19 2.50 2.09 -8.48
N VAL A 20 2.53 3.42 -8.56
CA VAL A 20 1.82 4.29 -7.61
C VAL A 20 0.32 4.01 -7.63
N LEU A 21 -0.29 3.93 -8.82
CA LEU A 21 -1.71 3.62 -8.96
C LEU A 21 -2.05 2.23 -8.40
N LEU A 22 -1.22 1.23 -8.67
CA LEU A 22 -1.36 -0.12 -8.14
C LEU A 22 -1.30 -0.12 -6.61
N LEU A 23 -0.33 0.58 -6.01
CA LEU A 23 -0.20 0.68 -4.56
C LEU A 23 -1.45 1.32 -3.93
N ILE A 24 -1.93 2.44 -4.50
CA ILE A 24 -3.16 3.10 -4.04
C ILE A 24 -4.33 2.12 -4.11
N ALA A 25 -4.54 1.47 -5.25
CA ALA A 25 -5.65 0.54 -5.44
C ALA A 25 -5.57 -0.67 -4.50
N ALA A 26 -4.38 -1.27 -4.36
CA ALA A 26 -4.16 -2.46 -3.54
C ALA A 26 -4.34 -2.18 -2.05
N PHE A 27 -3.73 -1.11 -1.52
CA PHE A 27 -3.89 -0.75 -0.11
C PHE A 27 -5.31 -0.27 0.20
N HIS A 28 -5.95 0.47 -0.71
CA HIS A 28 -7.35 0.85 -0.53
C HIS A 28 -8.29 -0.37 -0.52
N HIS A 29 -8.12 -1.30 -1.47
CA HIS A 29 -8.91 -2.53 -1.54
C HIS A 29 -8.70 -3.40 -0.29
N THR A 30 -7.44 -3.54 0.15
CA THR A 30 -7.10 -4.30 1.37
C THR A 30 -7.72 -3.68 2.62
N ALA A 31 -7.68 -2.35 2.75
CA ALA A 31 -8.28 -1.64 3.88
C ALA A 31 -9.79 -1.88 3.97
N LEU A 32 -10.50 -1.80 2.84
CA LEU A 32 -11.94 -2.08 2.77
C LEU A 32 -12.26 -3.54 3.05
N GLY A 33 -11.52 -4.48 2.45
CA GLY A 33 -11.74 -5.91 2.63
C GLY A 33 -11.50 -6.37 4.07
N LEU A 34 -10.39 -5.95 4.66
CA LEU A 34 -10.06 -6.27 6.06
C LEU A 34 -11.01 -5.58 7.04
N GLN A 35 -11.54 -4.40 6.70
CA GLN A 35 -12.59 -3.79 7.50
C GLN A 35 -13.79 -4.72 7.56
N VAL A 36 -14.40 -5.11 6.44
CA VAL A 36 -15.60 -5.97 6.43
C VAL A 36 -15.36 -7.26 7.21
N ILE A 37 -14.21 -7.92 7.03
CA ILE A 37 -13.83 -9.10 7.82
C ILE A 37 -13.81 -8.78 9.32
N ALA A 38 -13.19 -7.68 9.74
CA ALA A 38 -13.17 -7.30 11.15
C ALA A 38 -14.59 -7.03 11.69
N GLU A 39 -15.47 -6.44 10.87
CA GLU A 39 -16.85 -6.17 11.26
C GLU A 39 -17.71 -7.43 11.38
N ASP A 40 -17.48 -8.43 10.53
CA ASP A 40 -18.24 -9.69 10.51
C ASP A 40 -17.78 -10.66 11.61
N TYR A 41 -16.50 -10.66 11.97
CA TYR A 41 -15.93 -11.68 12.87
C TYR A 41 -15.64 -11.17 14.29
N ILE A 42 -15.55 -9.86 14.54
CA ILE A 42 -15.20 -9.30 15.86
C ILE A 42 -16.44 -8.67 16.51
N HIS A 43 -17.00 -9.38 17.47
CA HIS A 43 -18.22 -8.99 18.19
C HIS A 43 -17.95 -8.16 19.46
N SER A 44 -16.70 -8.06 19.89
CA SER A 44 -16.29 -7.30 21.07
C SER A 44 -15.94 -5.85 20.75
N ARG A 45 -15.84 -5.02 21.80
CA ARG A 45 -15.44 -3.60 21.67
C ARG A 45 -14.06 -3.40 21.01
N SER A 46 -13.22 -4.43 20.99
CA SER A 46 -11.94 -4.44 20.28
C SER A 46 -12.07 -4.27 18.76
N ARG A 47 -13.24 -4.51 18.15
CA ARG A 47 -13.48 -4.28 16.72
C ARG A 47 -13.00 -2.90 16.27
N PHE A 48 -13.33 -1.86 17.03
CA PHE A 48 -12.93 -0.50 16.69
C PHE A 48 -11.40 -0.33 16.65
N ILE A 49 -10.69 -0.91 17.61
CA ILE A 49 -9.22 -0.87 17.66
C ILE A 49 -8.63 -1.61 16.46
N VAL A 50 -9.19 -2.78 16.11
CA VAL A 50 -8.73 -3.58 14.97
C VAL A 50 -8.95 -2.85 13.64
N VAL A 51 -10.14 -2.29 13.42
CA VAL A 51 -10.42 -1.51 12.20
C VAL A 51 -9.52 -0.28 12.11
N ALA A 52 -9.33 0.46 13.22
CA ALA A 52 -8.42 1.61 13.26
C ALA A 52 -6.98 1.20 12.93
N PHE A 53 -6.51 0.08 13.49
CA PHE A 53 -5.19 -0.45 13.21
C PHE A 53 -5.02 -0.85 11.74
N VAL A 54 -6.01 -1.55 11.16
CA VAL A 54 -6.01 -1.93 9.72
C VAL A 54 -5.90 -0.70 8.83
N GLN A 55 -6.71 0.33 9.09
CA GLN A 55 -6.70 1.57 8.31
C GLN A 55 -5.34 2.27 8.42
N LEU A 56 -4.80 2.41 9.62
CA LEU A 56 -3.48 3.02 9.84
C LEU A 56 -2.35 2.22 9.17
N ALA A 57 -2.38 0.90 9.27
CA ALA A 57 -1.40 0.02 8.63
C ALA A 57 -1.46 0.14 7.10
N CYS A 58 -2.65 0.19 6.50
CA CYS A 58 -2.79 0.33 5.05
C CYS A 58 -2.35 1.71 4.56
N VAL A 59 -2.70 2.79 5.28
CA VAL A 59 -2.28 4.16 4.93
C VAL A 59 -0.77 4.31 5.02
N THR A 60 -0.16 3.82 6.11
CA THR A 60 1.30 3.91 6.30
C THR A 60 2.05 3.05 5.30
N GLY A 61 1.59 1.81 5.04
CA GLY A 61 2.16 0.93 4.02
C GLY A 61 2.06 1.51 2.61
N GLY A 62 0.90 2.05 2.23
CA GLY A 62 0.70 2.74 0.96
C GLY A 62 1.60 3.96 0.81
N ALA A 63 1.66 4.82 1.83
CA ALA A 63 2.52 6.01 1.82
C ALA A 63 4.01 5.64 1.71
N ALA A 64 4.47 4.64 2.46
CA ALA A 64 5.85 4.16 2.40
C ALA A 64 6.20 3.60 1.01
N GLY A 65 5.32 2.80 0.42
CA GLY A 65 5.52 2.24 -0.93
C GLY A 65 5.53 3.32 -2.02
N ILE A 66 4.62 4.30 -1.94
CA ILE A 66 4.58 5.43 -2.88
C ILE A 66 5.86 6.25 -2.75
N LEU A 67 6.27 6.59 -1.53
CA LEU A 67 7.51 7.34 -1.29
C LEU A 67 8.72 6.58 -1.85
N ALA A 68 8.85 5.28 -1.59
CA ALA A 68 9.93 4.46 -2.13
C ALA A 68 9.93 4.45 -3.67
N THR A 69 8.76 4.31 -4.29
CA THR A 69 8.61 4.33 -5.76
C THR A 69 9.06 5.67 -6.34
N LEU A 70 8.65 6.79 -5.72
CA LEU A 70 9.04 8.13 -6.15
C LEU A 70 10.53 8.40 -5.96
N LEU A 71 11.12 7.93 -4.85
CA LEU A 71 12.56 8.04 -4.61
C LEU A 71 13.36 7.30 -5.69
N ILE A 72 12.95 6.07 -6.04
CA ILE A 72 13.57 5.32 -7.14
C ILE A 72 13.39 6.04 -8.47
N ALA A 73 12.20 6.57 -8.75
CA ALA A 73 11.90 7.21 -10.02
C ALA A 73 12.61 8.56 -10.25
N ILE A 74 12.95 9.28 -9.17
CA ILE A 74 13.52 10.63 -9.25
C ILE A 74 15.03 10.65 -8.95
N ILE A 75 15.48 9.82 -8.01
CA ILE A 75 16.86 9.85 -7.48
C ILE A 75 17.65 8.59 -7.88
N GLY A 76 16.95 7.47 -8.07
CA GLY A 76 17.54 6.14 -8.28
C GLY A 76 18.10 5.87 -9.68
#